data_AF-A0A7S1RDI7-F1
#
_entry.id   AF-A0A7S1RDI7-F1
#
_cell.length_a   1.000
_cell.length_b   1.000
_cell.length_c   1.000
_cell.angle_alpha   90.00
_cell.angle_beta   90.00
_cell.angle_gamma   90.00
#
_symmetry.space_group_name_H-M   'P 1'
#
loop_
_entity.id
_entity.type
_entity.pdbx_description
1 polymer ?
#
loop_
_entity_poly.entity_id
_entity_poly.type
_entity_poly.pdbx_seq_one_letter_code
_entity_poly.pdbx_strand_id
1 'polypeptide(L)'
;EKCNQAQSIYEMAFCSYHETLTGSCSSYASCRATREKKQTITYKAVKIAMKARKAQIKAAEKIKCLLHVFTATRAEQPEKLKKCLEVAPELEGLDIQFKSTPDKLDCDTGPVATYPCIAEWVTERYESKDWYADAPTATCSACAHLNTNSKQSSGPGSKQVVNPVNPNNDQPIPSAPTPAPATPAADAEPAPTPAPTEAPTEAPT
;
A
#
# COMPACT_ATOMS: atom_id res chain seq x y z
N GLU A 1 2.17 6.92 55.39
CA GLU A 1 1.41 6.08 54.44
C GLU A 1 1.06 6.81 53.14
N LYS A 2 0.38 7.97 53.18
CA LYS A 2 -0.03 8.71 51.97
C LYS A 2 1.11 9.04 50.98
N CYS A 3 2.30 9.41 51.47
CA CYS A 3 3.46 9.69 50.61
C CYS A 3 3.96 8.45 49.86
N ASN A 4 3.96 7.28 50.50
CA ASN A 4 4.39 6.02 49.86
C ASN A 4 3.41 5.62 48.75
N GLN A 5 2.10 5.81 49.00
CA GLN A 5 1.09 5.58 47.97
C GLN A 5 1.25 6.56 46.80
N ALA A 6 1.49 7.84 47.08
CA ALA A 6 1.73 8.85 46.05
C ALA A 6 3.00 8.55 45.24
N GLN A 7 4.07 8.12 45.89
CA GLN A 7 5.31 7.66 45.23
C GLN A 7 5.00 6.50 44.26
N SER A 8 4.30 5.47 44.73
CA SER A 8 3.95 4.31 43.90
C SER A 8 3.10 4.71 42.69
N ILE A 9 2.09 5.58 42.87
CA ILE A 9 1.26 6.07 41.76
C ILE A 9 2.09 6.84 40.74
N TYR A 10 2.98 7.71 41.20
CA TYR A 10 3.86 8.50 40.34
C TYR A 10 4.83 7.61 39.54
N GLU A 11 5.47 6.65 40.19
CA GLU A 11 6.38 5.70 39.54
C GLU A 11 5.65 4.86 38.49
N MET A 12 4.46 4.34 38.79
CA MET A 12 3.65 3.60 37.82
C MET A 12 3.22 4.47 36.63
N ALA A 13 2.80 5.71 36.89
CA ALA A 13 2.43 6.65 35.82
C ALA A 13 3.63 6.95 34.91
N PHE A 14 4.81 7.12 35.50
CA PHE A 14 6.02 7.34 34.71
C PHE A 14 6.42 6.11 33.91
N CYS A 15 6.28 4.89 34.46
CA CYS A 15 6.50 3.66 33.71
C CYS A 15 5.56 3.54 32.50
N SER A 16 4.28 3.90 32.66
CA SER A 16 3.33 3.93 31.55
C SER A 16 3.72 4.97 30.48
N TYR A 17 4.20 6.14 30.91
CA TYR A 17 4.72 7.14 29.98
C TYR A 17 5.96 6.65 29.22
N HIS A 18 6.93 6.03 29.92
CA HIS A 18 8.09 5.41 29.30
C HIS A 18 7.68 4.38 28.25
N GLU A 19 6.85 3.41 28.61
CA GLU A 19 6.36 2.37 27.70
C GLU A 19 5.68 2.96 26.47
N THR A 20 4.77 3.91 26.68
CA THR A 20 4.00 4.53 25.60
C THR A 20 4.90 5.31 24.66
N LEU A 21 5.82 6.13 25.18
CA LEU A 21 6.72 6.96 24.37
C LEU A 21 7.66 6.08 23.53
N THR A 22 8.38 5.18 24.18
CA THR A 22 9.33 4.28 23.51
C THR A 22 8.64 3.34 22.52
N GLY A 23 7.48 2.79 22.88
CA GLY A 23 6.66 1.95 22.02
C GLY A 23 6.13 2.71 20.79
N SER A 24 5.69 3.96 20.97
CA SER A 24 5.23 4.82 19.87
C SER A 24 6.38 5.16 18.92
N CYS A 25 7.56 5.48 19.44
CA CYS A 25 8.76 5.73 18.63
C CYS A 25 9.14 4.52 17.77
N SER A 26 9.18 3.33 18.37
CA SER A 26 9.48 2.08 17.67
C SER A 26 8.43 1.80 16.59
N SER A 27 7.14 1.91 16.94
CA SER A 27 6.03 1.71 16.02
C SER A 27 6.07 2.67 14.83
N TYR A 28 6.37 3.95 15.07
CA TYR A 28 6.57 4.94 14.03
C TYR A 28 7.71 4.55 13.08
N ALA A 29 8.88 4.20 13.64
CA ALA A 29 10.05 3.82 12.85
C ALA A 29 9.77 2.61 11.96
N SER A 30 9.14 1.56 12.50
CA SER A 30 8.77 0.36 11.74
C SER A 30 7.72 0.65 10.67
N CYS A 31 6.68 1.44 11.00
CA CYS A 31 5.65 1.84 10.05
C CYS A 31 6.28 2.61 8.88
N ARG A 32 7.08 3.62 9.20
CA ARG A 32 7.77 4.45 8.20
C ARG A 32 8.64 3.61 7.27
N ALA A 33 9.54 2.78 7.81
CA ALA A 33 10.41 1.94 7.01
C ALA A 33 9.61 1.02 6.06
N THR A 34 8.49 0.48 6.52
CA THR A 34 7.60 -0.34 5.70
C THR A 34 6.94 0.47 4.59
N ARG A 35 6.48 1.69 4.88
CA ARG A 35 5.82 2.56 3.90
C ARG A 35 6.81 3.11 2.86
N GLU A 36 8.02 3.46 3.25
CA GLU A 36 9.09 3.89 2.33
C GLU A 36 9.46 2.80 1.33
N LYS A 37 9.59 1.54 1.79
CA LYS A 37 9.81 0.38 0.92
C LYS A 37 8.67 0.22 -0.08
N LYS A 38 7.42 0.26 0.40
CA LYS A 38 6.24 0.16 -0.47
C LYS A 38 6.19 1.29 -1.50
N GLN A 39 6.42 2.54 -1.08
CA GLN A 39 6.46 3.69 -1.98
C GLN A 39 7.50 3.50 -3.09
N THR A 40 8.71 3.07 -2.74
CA THR A 40 9.80 2.83 -3.70
C THR A 40 9.41 1.76 -4.74
N ILE A 41 8.85 0.63 -4.27
CA ILE A 41 8.42 -0.46 -5.14
C ILE A 41 7.29 -0.01 -6.07
N THR A 42 6.26 0.64 -5.51
CA THR A 42 5.12 1.14 -6.28
C THR A 42 5.58 2.17 -7.32
N TYR A 43 6.47 3.10 -6.97
CA TYR A 43 6.96 4.11 -7.91
C TYR A 43 7.71 3.48 -9.09
N LYS A 44 8.52 2.45 -8.85
CA LYS A 44 9.19 1.71 -9.93
C LYS A 44 8.17 1.02 -10.85
N ALA A 45 7.21 0.30 -10.27
CA ALA A 45 6.17 -0.39 -11.04
C ALA A 45 5.32 0.58 -11.87
N VAL A 46 4.90 1.70 -11.28
CA VAL A 46 4.11 2.73 -11.97
C VAL A 46 4.90 3.36 -13.11
N LYS A 47 6.20 3.66 -12.93
CA LYS A 47 7.04 4.17 -14.03
C LYS A 47 7.11 3.21 -15.21
N ILE A 48 7.17 1.91 -14.97
CA ILE A 48 7.15 0.88 -16.02
C ILE A 48 5.78 0.87 -16.71
N ALA A 49 4.70 0.84 -15.93
CA ALA A 49 3.34 0.85 -16.45
C ALA A 49 3.03 2.11 -17.29
N MET A 50 3.51 3.28 -16.86
CA MET A 50 3.39 4.53 -17.61
C MET A 50 4.07 4.43 -18.97
N LYS A 51 5.31 3.93 -19.04
CA LYS A 51 6.02 3.73 -20.31
C LYS A 51 5.27 2.75 -21.23
N ALA A 52 4.78 1.65 -20.67
CA ALA A 52 3.99 0.66 -21.41
C ALA A 52 2.69 1.29 -21.96
N ARG A 53 1.96 2.06 -21.14
CA ARG A 53 0.73 2.74 -21.58
C ARG A 53 1.00 3.75 -22.69
N LYS A 54 2.09 4.54 -22.57
CA LYS A 54 2.54 5.45 -23.63
C LYS A 54 2.82 4.71 -24.94
N ALA A 55 3.48 3.55 -24.89
CA ALA A 55 3.73 2.72 -26.07
C ALA A 55 2.43 2.15 -26.66
N GLN A 56 1.51 1.69 -25.82
CA GLN A 56 0.19 1.19 -26.26
C GLN A 56 -0.62 2.27 -26.99
N ILE A 57 -0.65 3.50 -26.46
CA ILE A 57 -1.37 4.61 -27.11
C ILE A 57 -0.74 4.97 -28.46
N LYS A 58 0.60 5.02 -28.53
CA LYS A 58 1.31 5.20 -29.82
C LYS A 58 0.93 4.13 -30.84
N ALA A 59 0.93 2.85 -30.43
CA ALA A 59 0.56 1.75 -31.31
C ALA A 59 -0.90 1.83 -31.75
N ALA A 60 -1.83 2.10 -30.83
CA ALA A 60 -3.25 2.20 -31.11
C ALA A 60 -3.57 3.33 -32.10
N GLU A 61 -3.00 4.52 -31.91
CA GLU A 61 -3.20 5.65 -32.83
C GLU A 61 -2.61 5.38 -34.21
N LYS A 62 -1.48 4.67 -34.28
CA LYS A 62 -0.90 4.25 -35.56
C LYS A 62 -1.77 3.22 -36.28
N ILE A 63 -2.25 2.21 -35.57
CA ILE A 63 -3.18 1.21 -36.13
C ILE A 63 -4.44 1.89 -36.63
N LYS A 64 -5.04 2.77 -35.81
CA LYS A 64 -6.22 3.55 -36.18
C LYS A 64 -5.95 4.34 -37.46
N CYS A 65 -4.86 5.09 -37.55
CA CYS A 65 -4.52 5.82 -38.77
C CYS A 65 -4.39 4.90 -39.99
N LEU A 66 -3.68 3.77 -39.86
CA LEU A 66 -3.49 2.81 -40.94
C LEU A 66 -4.81 2.20 -41.43
N LEU A 67 -5.78 1.96 -40.54
CA LEU A 67 -7.12 1.50 -40.94
C LEU A 67 -7.81 2.52 -41.88
N HIS A 68 -7.61 3.81 -41.68
CA HIS A 68 -8.17 4.86 -42.56
C HIS A 68 -7.51 4.90 -43.95
N VAL A 69 -6.35 4.27 -44.15
CA VAL A 69 -5.74 4.12 -45.49
C VAL A 69 -6.58 3.18 -46.35
N PHE A 70 -7.06 2.07 -45.77
CA PHE A 70 -7.88 1.09 -46.50
C PHE A 70 -9.23 1.65 -46.95
N THR A 71 -9.75 2.65 -46.25
CA THR A 71 -11.03 3.32 -46.59
C THR A 71 -10.85 4.55 -47.48
N ALA A 72 -9.60 4.92 -47.83
CA ALA A 72 -9.31 6.05 -48.69
C ALA A 72 -9.39 5.70 -50.18
N THR A 73 -9.54 6.71 -51.05
CA THR A 73 -9.49 6.48 -52.49
C THR A 73 -8.09 6.02 -52.92
N ARG A 74 -7.98 5.27 -54.03
CA ARG A 74 -6.69 4.77 -54.53
C ARG A 74 -5.65 5.88 -54.75
N ALA A 75 -6.11 7.08 -55.13
CA ALA A 75 -5.22 8.23 -55.32
C ALA A 75 -4.65 8.77 -54.00
N GLU A 76 -5.41 8.70 -52.90
CA GLU A 76 -5.03 9.23 -51.58
C GLU A 76 -4.18 8.25 -50.74
N GLN A 77 -4.25 6.95 -51.03
CA GLN A 77 -3.61 5.90 -50.23
C GLN A 77 -2.09 6.10 -50.03
N PRO A 78 -1.29 6.45 -51.05
CA PRO A 78 0.16 6.64 -50.87
C PRO A 78 0.50 7.75 -49.86
N GLU A 79 -0.22 8.88 -49.93
CA GLU A 79 0.02 10.02 -49.04
C GLU A 79 -0.45 9.71 -47.61
N LYS A 80 -1.64 9.12 -47.46
CA LYS A 80 -2.18 8.74 -46.14
C LYS A 80 -1.31 7.70 -45.45
N LEU A 81 -0.80 6.70 -46.19
CA LEU A 81 0.13 5.72 -45.64
C LEU A 81 1.37 6.41 -45.07
N LYS A 82 2.01 7.29 -45.85
CA LYS A 82 3.18 8.05 -45.41
C LYS A 82 2.87 8.83 -44.11
N LYS A 83 1.76 9.57 -44.09
CA LYS A 83 1.33 10.34 -42.92
C LYS A 83 1.10 9.47 -41.68
N CYS A 84 0.50 8.30 -41.84
CA CYS A 84 0.26 7.37 -40.73
C CYS A 84 1.53 6.71 -40.20
N LEU A 85 2.57 6.55 -41.02
CA LEU A 85 3.85 6.03 -40.55
C LEU A 85 4.59 7.01 -39.63
N GLU A 86 4.33 8.30 -39.79
CA GLU A 86 4.95 9.40 -39.04
C GLU A 86 4.07 9.90 -37.88
N VAL A 87 2.86 9.36 -37.69
CA VAL A 87 1.94 9.84 -36.65
C VAL A 87 2.54 9.64 -35.25
N ALA A 88 2.58 10.73 -34.48
CA ALA A 88 3.01 10.75 -33.09
C ALA A 88 1.89 11.37 -32.25
N PRO A 89 1.18 10.59 -31.42
CA PRO A 89 0.16 11.15 -30.56
C PRO A 89 0.76 11.94 -29.40
N GLU A 90 -0.01 12.90 -28.93
CA GLU A 90 0.28 13.64 -27.70
C GLU A 90 0.14 12.72 -26.48
N LEU A 91 1.09 12.82 -25.54
CA LEU A 91 1.18 11.92 -24.37
C LEU A 91 1.33 12.66 -23.04
N GLU A 92 1.19 13.98 -23.03
CA GLU A 92 1.47 14.82 -21.85
C GLU A 92 0.53 14.50 -20.67
N GLY A 93 -0.71 14.10 -20.95
CA GLY A 93 -1.68 13.69 -19.92
C GLY A 93 -1.39 12.34 -19.24
N LEU A 94 -0.33 11.63 -19.63
CA LEU A 94 0.01 10.31 -19.10
C LEU A 94 1.14 10.34 -18.08
N ASP A 95 1.70 11.52 -17.79
CA ASP A 95 2.76 11.68 -16.82
C ASP A 95 2.20 11.83 -15.39
N ILE A 96 2.60 10.89 -14.52
CA ILE A 96 2.28 10.92 -13.10
C ILE A 96 3.40 11.64 -12.37
N GLN A 97 3.02 12.65 -11.58
CA GLN A 97 3.94 13.35 -10.70
C GLN A 97 4.16 12.58 -9.41
N PHE A 98 5.39 12.06 -9.23
CA PHE A 98 5.77 11.33 -8.04
C PHE A 98 6.14 12.30 -6.90
N LYS A 99 5.48 12.17 -5.76
CA LYS A 99 5.82 12.96 -4.56
C LYS A 99 7.04 12.39 -3.87
N SER A 100 7.90 13.25 -3.32
CA SER A 100 9.00 12.81 -2.47
C SER A 100 8.47 12.16 -1.18
N THR A 101 9.31 11.32 -0.58
CA THR A 101 9.06 10.83 0.77
C THR A 101 9.16 12.01 1.75
N PRO A 102 8.18 12.24 2.64
CA PRO A 102 8.27 13.27 3.67
C PRO A 102 9.45 13.01 4.61
N ASP A 103 10.02 14.05 5.21
CA ASP A 103 11.14 13.88 6.15
C ASP A 103 10.75 13.04 7.38
N LYS A 104 11.75 12.41 7.99
CA LYS A 104 11.57 11.63 9.21
C LYS A 104 11.36 12.59 10.39
N LEU A 105 10.34 12.32 11.19
CA LEU A 105 10.21 12.98 12.49
C LEU A 105 11.19 12.35 13.46
N ASP A 106 11.89 13.19 14.20
CA ASP A 106 12.70 12.73 15.31
C ASP A 106 11.79 12.30 16.46
N CYS A 107 12.20 11.24 17.17
CA CYS A 107 11.46 10.73 18.30
C CYS A 107 12.32 10.86 19.54
N ASP A 108 12.06 11.92 20.30
CA ASP A 108 12.79 12.21 21.52
C ASP A 108 12.34 11.29 22.66
N THR A 109 13.21 10.35 23.04
CA THR A 109 13.03 9.50 24.22
C THR A 109 13.82 10.00 25.43
N GLY A 110 14.50 11.15 25.33
CA GLY A 110 15.25 11.79 26.41
C GLY A 110 14.44 11.97 27.70
N PRO A 111 13.17 12.42 27.65
CA PRO A 111 12.34 12.59 28.85
C PRO A 111 12.10 11.32 29.66
N VAL A 112 12.32 10.14 29.08
CA VAL A 112 12.15 8.83 29.73
C VAL A 112 13.45 8.02 29.74
N ALA A 113 14.59 8.65 29.46
CA ALA A 113 15.89 7.98 29.45
C ALA A 113 16.25 7.44 30.83
N THR A 114 15.86 8.15 31.89
CA THR A 114 15.85 7.65 33.27
C THR A 114 14.42 7.25 33.65
N TYR A 115 14.29 6.18 34.44
CA TYR A 115 13.00 5.61 34.80
C TYR A 115 13.06 4.97 36.20
N PRO A 116 11.91 4.71 36.84
CA PRO A 116 11.85 4.16 38.18
C PRO A 116 12.82 3.00 38.45
N CYS A 117 13.52 3.15 39.56
CA CYS A 117 14.38 2.17 40.23
C CYS A 117 15.76 1.92 39.61
N ILE A 118 16.15 2.71 38.60
CA ILE A 118 17.57 2.87 38.28
C ILE A 118 18.19 3.92 39.20
N ALA A 119 19.49 3.81 39.46
CA ALA A 119 20.19 4.68 40.41
C ALA A 119 20.03 6.16 40.05
N GLU A 120 20.22 6.50 38.77
CA GLU A 120 20.13 7.88 38.27
C GLU A 120 18.75 8.48 38.54
N TRP A 121 17.68 7.72 38.34
CA TRP A 121 16.31 8.18 38.62
C TRP A 121 16.09 8.42 40.10
N VAL A 122 16.49 7.46 40.95
CA VAL A 122 16.30 7.54 42.40
C VAL A 122 17.06 8.73 42.96
N THR A 123 18.30 8.94 42.52
CA THR A 123 19.09 10.10 42.93
C THR A 123 18.47 11.41 42.42
N GLU A 124 18.11 11.51 41.14
CA GLU A 124 17.56 12.74 40.54
C GLU A 124 16.20 13.12 41.13
N ARG A 125 15.32 12.13 41.36
CA ARG A 125 13.93 12.38 41.77
C ARG A 125 13.76 12.42 43.29
N TYR A 126 14.61 11.72 44.04
CA TYR A 126 14.45 11.57 45.49
C TYR A 126 15.71 11.96 46.28
N GLU A 127 16.83 11.26 46.15
CA GLU A 127 17.97 11.42 47.09
C GLU A 127 18.62 12.80 47.03
N SER A 128 18.58 13.46 45.87
CA SER A 128 19.08 14.83 45.69
C SER A 128 18.17 15.91 46.25
N LYS A 129 16.99 15.56 46.78
CA LYS A 129 16.03 16.55 47.28
C LYS A 129 16.31 16.87 48.75
N ASP A 130 16.23 18.15 49.09
CA ASP A 130 16.48 18.63 50.45
C ASP A 130 15.58 17.98 51.50
N TRP A 131 14.38 17.56 51.12
CA TRP A 131 13.41 16.88 52.02
C TRP A 131 13.72 15.40 52.26
N TYR A 132 14.62 14.78 51.49
CA TYR A 132 14.83 13.33 51.52
C TYR A 132 15.31 12.81 52.88
N ALA A 133 16.12 13.60 53.58
CA ALA A 133 16.61 13.23 54.92
C ALA A 133 15.47 13.11 55.95
N ASP A 134 14.47 13.98 55.86
CA ASP A 134 13.33 14.01 56.78
C ASP A 134 12.19 13.07 56.35
N ALA A 135 12.12 12.75 55.05
CA ALA A 135 11.09 11.91 54.45
C ALA A 135 11.69 10.97 53.38
N PRO A 136 12.43 9.92 53.77
CA PRO A 136 12.97 8.97 52.82
C PRO A 136 11.87 8.22 52.07
N THR A 137 12.16 7.86 50.83
CA THR A 137 11.21 7.14 49.98
C THR A 137 11.03 5.69 50.41
N ALA A 138 9.86 5.12 50.10
CA ALA A 138 9.67 3.68 50.14
C ALA A 138 10.50 2.99 49.04
N THR A 139 10.59 1.66 49.12
CA THR A 139 11.15 0.85 48.03
C THR A 139 10.46 1.18 46.72
N CYS A 140 11.27 1.48 45.70
CA CYS A 140 10.80 1.86 44.39
C CYS A 140 10.07 0.70 43.66
N SER A 141 9.08 1.06 42.86
CA SER A 141 8.29 0.16 42.00
C SER A 141 8.85 0.11 40.57
N ALA A 142 9.51 -0.99 40.21
CA ALA A 142 10.17 -1.11 38.90
C ALA A 142 9.16 -1.23 37.76
N CYS A 143 9.51 -0.69 36.60
CA CYS A 143 8.65 -0.76 35.41
C CYS A 143 8.52 -2.20 34.89
N ALA A 144 7.31 -2.75 34.93
CA ALA A 144 7.05 -4.15 34.58
C ALA A 144 7.41 -4.50 33.12
N HIS A 145 7.19 -3.58 32.18
CA HIS A 145 7.47 -3.78 30.75
C HIS A 145 8.96 -3.93 30.42
N LEU A 146 9.86 -3.58 31.34
CA LEU A 146 11.30 -3.75 31.19
C LEU A 146 11.79 -5.12 31.69
N ASN A 147 11.01 -5.78 32.55
CA ASN A 147 11.37 -7.07 33.16
C ASN A 147 11.02 -8.28 32.28
N THR A 148 10.30 -8.08 31.18
CA THR A 148 9.87 -9.14 30.26
C THR A 148 10.99 -9.66 29.35
N ASN A 149 12.18 -9.05 29.38
CA ASN A 149 13.35 -9.46 28.57
C ASN A 149 14.20 -10.61 29.16
N SER A 150 13.86 -11.18 30.32
CA SER A 150 14.67 -12.23 30.97
C SER A 150 13.99 -13.61 31.14
N LYS A 151 12.77 -13.82 30.61
CA LYS A 151 12.10 -15.15 30.61
C LYS A 151 11.33 -15.46 29.32
N GLN A 152 11.97 -15.32 28.16
CA GLN A 152 11.49 -16.00 26.95
C GLN A 152 12.63 -16.55 26.09
N SER A 153 13.40 -17.43 26.71
CA SER A 153 14.06 -18.55 26.05
C SER A 153 13.56 -19.83 26.72
N SER A 154 13.30 -20.89 25.93
CA SER A 154 12.92 -22.29 26.26
C SER A 154 11.43 -22.71 26.48
N GLY A 155 10.68 -22.83 25.36
CA GLY A 155 9.77 -23.95 24.91
C GLY A 155 8.58 -24.49 25.75
N PRO A 156 7.69 -25.38 25.24
CA PRO A 156 7.39 -25.80 23.86
C PRO A 156 5.90 -25.62 23.43
N GLY A 157 5.63 -25.40 22.14
CA GLY A 157 4.39 -25.83 21.48
C GLY A 157 3.10 -25.00 21.65
N SER A 158 2.91 -24.01 20.78
CA SER A 158 1.64 -23.90 20.04
C SER A 158 1.99 -23.52 18.61
N LYS A 159 1.94 -24.52 17.71
CA LYS A 159 1.91 -24.30 16.28
C LYS A 159 0.60 -23.59 15.96
N GLN A 160 0.57 -22.27 16.02
CA GLN A 160 -0.25 -21.57 15.04
C GLN A 160 0.46 -21.72 13.71
N VAL A 161 -0.16 -22.50 12.82
CA VAL A 161 0.13 -22.53 11.40
C VAL A 161 -0.19 -21.14 10.85
N VAL A 162 0.74 -20.20 11.05
CA VAL A 162 0.86 -19.06 10.14
C VAL A 162 1.67 -19.61 8.98
N ASN A 163 0.96 -19.95 7.90
CA ASN A 163 1.59 -20.21 6.63
C ASN A 163 2.62 -19.11 6.36
N PRO A 164 3.86 -19.44 5.95
CA PRO A 164 4.79 -18.41 5.52
C PRO A 164 4.15 -17.61 4.40
N VAL A 165 3.93 -16.31 4.62
CA VAL A 165 3.74 -15.39 3.51
C VAL A 165 5.04 -15.41 2.75
N ASN A 166 5.01 -16.19 1.66
CA ASN A 166 6.08 -16.32 0.70
C ASN A 166 6.53 -14.92 0.24
N PRO A 167 7.82 -14.57 0.39
CA PRO A 167 8.37 -13.35 -0.20
C PRO A 167 8.26 -13.29 -1.73
N ASN A 168 7.93 -14.42 -2.37
CA ASN A 168 7.68 -14.55 -3.80
C ASN A 168 6.19 -14.58 -4.18
N ASN A 169 5.28 -13.98 -3.40
CA ASN A 169 3.96 -13.69 -3.96
C ASN A 169 4.04 -12.46 -4.88
N ASP A 170 4.73 -12.65 -6.02
CA ASP A 170 4.34 -12.07 -7.29
C ASP A 170 2.92 -12.54 -7.57
N GLN A 171 1.95 -11.91 -6.91
CA GLN A 171 0.60 -11.96 -7.41
C GLN A 171 0.68 -11.24 -8.76
N PRO A 172 0.38 -11.90 -9.89
CA PRO A 172 0.38 -11.22 -11.17
C PRO A 172 -0.57 -10.04 -11.04
N ILE A 173 -0.08 -8.85 -11.39
CA ILE A 173 -0.96 -7.75 -11.77
C ILE A 173 -1.99 -8.38 -12.73
N PRO A 174 -3.30 -8.19 -12.54
CA PRO A 174 -4.27 -8.76 -13.47
C PRO A 174 -3.86 -8.35 -14.88
N SER A 175 -3.44 -9.34 -15.67
CA SER A 175 -3.13 -9.15 -17.07
C SER A 175 -4.36 -8.52 -17.70
N ALA A 176 -4.15 -7.41 -18.42
CA ALA A 176 -5.17 -6.92 -19.33
C ALA A 176 -5.62 -8.10 -20.21
N PRO A 177 -6.93 -8.27 -20.48
CA PRO A 177 -7.40 -9.39 -21.28
C PRO A 177 -6.71 -9.38 -22.64
N THR A 178 -5.99 -10.46 -22.93
CA THR A 178 -5.46 -10.73 -24.27
C THR A 178 -6.65 -10.92 -25.21
N PRO A 179 -6.72 -10.22 -26.36
CA PRO A 179 -7.71 -10.52 -27.38
C PRO A 179 -7.49 -11.96 -27.88
N ALA A 180 -8.51 -12.80 -27.77
CA ALA A 180 -8.49 -14.12 -28.41
C ALA A 180 -8.35 -13.96 -29.93
N PRO A 181 -7.58 -14.81 -30.63
CA PRO A 181 -7.59 -14.86 -32.09
C PRO A 181 -9.00 -15.24 -32.55
N ALA A 182 -9.62 -14.39 -33.37
CA ALA A 182 -10.86 -14.74 -34.03
C ALA A 182 -10.61 -15.90 -35.00
N THR A 183 -11.14 -17.08 -34.68
CA THR A 183 -11.33 -18.15 -35.67
C THR A 183 -12.43 -17.70 -36.64
N PRO A 184 -12.23 -17.79 -37.96
CA PRO A 184 -13.28 -17.46 -38.92
C PRO A 184 -14.45 -18.44 -38.75
N ALA A 185 -15.63 -17.93 -38.42
CA ALA A 185 -16.86 -18.71 -38.50
C ALA A 185 -17.15 -18.99 -39.99
N ALA A 186 -17.37 -20.26 -40.30
CA ALA A 186 -17.86 -20.71 -41.59
C ALA A 186 -19.27 -20.14 -41.87
N ASP A 187 -19.53 -19.83 -43.14
CA ASP A 187 -20.80 -19.37 -43.69
C ASP A 187 -21.98 -20.20 -43.16
N ALA A 188 -22.95 -19.50 -42.56
CA ALA A 188 -24.28 -20.05 -42.29
C ALA A 188 -25.18 -19.74 -43.49
N GLU A 189 -25.70 -20.80 -44.09
CA GLU A 189 -26.70 -20.83 -45.16
C GLU A 189 -27.98 -20.05 -44.78
N PRO A 190 -28.60 -19.28 -45.69
CA PRO A 190 -29.81 -18.53 -45.36
C PRO A 190 -31.05 -19.43 -45.31
N ALA A 191 -31.85 -19.29 -44.25
CA ALA A 191 -33.09 -20.01 -44.02
C ALA A 191 -34.19 -19.68 -45.07
N PRO A 192 -35.10 -20.62 -45.38
CA PRO A 192 -36.16 -20.42 -46.38
C PRO A 192 -37.29 -19.50 -45.89
N THR A 193 -37.82 -18.71 -46.81
CA THR A 193 -38.93 -17.77 -46.64
C THR A 193 -40.25 -18.48 -46.29
N PRO A 194 -41.03 -18.01 -45.30
CA PRO A 194 -42.36 -18.56 -45.03
C PRO A 194 -43.42 -18.07 -46.05
N ALA A 195 -44.35 -18.97 -46.38
CA ALA A 195 -45.46 -18.78 -47.32
C ALA A 195 -46.55 -17.80 -46.80
N PRO A 196 -47.40 -17.22 -47.68
CA PRO A 196 -48.33 -16.17 -47.30
C PRO A 196 -49.58 -16.73 -46.58
N THR A 197 -49.95 -16.07 -45.49
CA THR A 197 -51.15 -16.35 -44.68
C THR A 197 -52.42 -15.91 -45.42
N GLU A 198 -53.39 -16.84 -45.58
CA GLU A 198 -54.72 -16.58 -46.13
C GLU A 198 -55.56 -15.65 -45.23
N ALA A 199 -56.36 -14.78 -45.86
CA ALA A 199 -57.26 -13.83 -45.20
C ALA A 199 -58.53 -14.53 -44.69
N PRO A 200 -59.08 -14.14 -43.51
CA PRO A 200 -60.35 -14.68 -43.04
C PRO A 200 -61.55 -13.93 -43.65
N THR A 201 -62.47 -14.75 -44.16
CA THR A 201 -63.81 -14.46 -44.68
C THR A 201 -64.70 -13.71 -43.69
N GLU A 202 -65.39 -12.68 -44.18
CA GLU A 202 -66.43 -11.91 -43.47
C GLU A 202 -67.69 -12.75 -43.17
N ALA A 203 -68.37 -12.43 -42.06
CA ALA A 203 -69.70 -12.91 -41.72
C ALA A 203 -70.65 -11.70 -41.45
N PRO A 204 -71.96 -11.86 -41.70
CA PRO A 204 -72.81 -10.80 -42.23
C PRO A 204 -73.58 -10.01 -41.16
N THR A 205 -73.90 -8.75 -41.49
CA THR A 205 -75.12 -8.06 -41.02
C THR A 205 -75.61 -7.12 -42.11
#